data_AF-A0A6A4GDY5-F1
#
_entry.id   AF-A0A6A4GDY5-F1
#
_cell.length_a   1.000
_cell.length_b   1.000
_cell.length_c   1.000
_cell.angle_alpha   90.00
_cell.angle_beta   90.00
_cell.angle_gamma   90.00
#
_symmetry.space_group_name_H-M   'P 1'
#
loop_
_entity.id
_entity.type
_entity.pdbx_description
1 polymer ?
#
loop_
_entity_poly.entity_id
_entity_poly.type
_entity_poly.pdbx_seq_one_letter_code
_entity_poly.pdbx_strand_id
1 'polypeptide(L)'
;FSVHTDFFNPKRITHRGLHASVGVVSCANLALDSSIQYLPEYLYTYLIPGPREPDYDELDHYLRPVLEKFVEAWRPGMRVSRTANSESG
;
A
#
# COMPACT_ATOMS: atom_id res chain seq x y z
N PHE A 1 6.20 5.96 -7.48
CA PHE A 1 5.03 5.20 -7.02
C PHE A 1 3.86 6.15 -6.84
N SER A 2 2.63 5.70 -7.10
CA SER A 2 1.40 6.38 -6.64
C SER A 2 0.88 5.64 -5.42
N VAL A 3 0.57 6.36 -4.33
CA VAL A 3 0.09 5.80 -3.06
C VAL A 3 -1.35 6.24 -2.86
N HIS A 4 -2.24 5.29 -2.62
CA HIS A 4 -3.64 5.54 -2.31
C HIS A 4 -3.97 4.94 -0.95
N THR A 5 -4.83 5.62 -0.20
CA THR A 5 -5.34 5.15 1.08
C THR A 5 -6.85 5.32 1.08
N ASP A 6 -7.56 4.29 1.53
CA ASP A 6 -9.02 4.31 1.66
C ASP A 6 -9.46 3.54 2.91
N PHE A 7 -10.61 3.89 3.45
CA PHE A 7 -11.19 3.32 4.65
C PHE A 7 -12.62 2.88 4.41
N PHE A 8 -12.95 1.66 4.82
CA PHE A 8 -14.28 1.11 4.66
C PHE A 8 -14.74 0.34 5.88
N ASN A 9 -16.06 0.23 6.04
CA ASN A 9 -16.65 -0.58 7.09
C ASN A 9 -16.76 -2.05 6.66
N PRO A 10 -15.96 -2.98 7.23
CA PRO A 10 -15.98 -4.38 6.83
C PRO A 10 -17.28 -5.10 7.26
N LYS A 11 -18.07 -4.53 8.17
CA LYS A 11 -19.28 -5.13 8.75
C LYS A 11 -20.59 -4.69 8.09
N ARG A 12 -20.52 -3.94 6.97
CA ARG A 12 -21.67 -3.32 6.26
C ARG A 12 -22.32 -2.20 7.09
N ILE A 13 -22.79 -1.13 6.42
CA ILE A 13 -23.45 0.01 7.09
C ILE A 13 -24.75 -0.49 7.71
N THR A 14 -24.88 -0.42 9.03
CA THR A 14 -26.15 -0.61 9.73
C THR A 14 -26.47 0.70 10.45
N HIS A 15 -27.72 1.19 10.32
CA HIS A 15 -28.19 2.44 10.92
C HIS A 15 -28.01 2.54 12.45
N ARG A 16 -27.61 1.46 13.13
CA ARG A 16 -27.51 1.34 14.60
C ARG A 16 -26.27 0.57 15.09
N GLY A 17 -25.32 0.22 14.22
CA GLY A 17 -24.15 -0.61 14.58
C GLY A 17 -22.89 0.19 14.89
N LEU A 18 -22.00 -0.40 15.69
CA LEU A 18 -20.65 0.11 15.97
C LEU A 18 -19.93 0.48 14.66
N HIS A 19 -19.48 1.73 14.56
CA HIS A 19 -18.60 2.18 13.48
C HIS A 19 -17.28 1.40 13.56
N ALA A 20 -17.14 0.40 12.68
CA ALA A 20 -15.91 -0.31 12.44
C ALA A 20 -15.30 0.20 11.13
N SER A 21 -14.02 0.50 11.13
CA SER A 21 -13.27 0.88 9.93
C SER A 21 -12.03 0.01 9.82
N VAL A 22 -11.67 -0.36 8.59
CA VAL A 22 -10.39 -0.96 8.22
C VAL A 22 -9.86 -0.14 7.05
N GLY A 23 -8.57 0.17 7.09
CA GLY A 23 -7.92 0.89 6.00
C GLY A 23 -7.19 -0.04 5.04
N VAL A 24 -7.05 0.40 3.81
CA VAL A 24 -6.17 -0.19 2.81
C VAL A 24 -5.22 0.88 2.30
N VAL A 25 -3.96 0.52 2.13
CA VAL A 25 -2.99 1.33 1.41
C VAL A 25 -2.50 0.53 0.22
N SER A 26 -2.60 1.13 -0.97
CA SER A 26 -2.16 0.51 -2.22
C SER A 26 -1.14 1.40 -2.93
N CYS A 27 -0.08 0.76 -3.43
CA CYS A 27 1.04 1.43 -4.07
C CYS A 27 1.22 0.88 -5.50
N ALA A 28 1.03 1.76 -6.49
CA ALA A 28 1.26 1.46 -7.89
C ALA A 28 2.68 1.88 -8.32
N ASN A 29 3.41 0.98 -8.97
CA ASN A 29 4.70 1.30 -9.55
C ASN A 29 4.54 2.04 -10.89
N LEU A 30 4.71 3.35 -10.86
CA LEU A 30 4.60 4.23 -12.04
C LEU A 30 5.74 4.04 -13.06
N ALA A 31 6.72 3.18 -12.79
CA ALA A 31 7.72 2.77 -13.77
C ALA A 31 7.25 1.61 -14.66
N LEU A 32 6.14 0.96 -14.33
CA LEU A 32 5.51 -0.06 -15.18
C LEU A 32 4.70 0.58 -16.30
N ASP A 33 4.37 -0.21 -17.31
CA ASP A 33 3.44 0.21 -18.35
C ASP A 33 2.06 0.53 -17.75
N SER A 34 1.44 1.60 -18.25
CA SER A 34 0.14 2.08 -17.77
C SER A 34 -0.99 1.04 -17.86
N SER A 35 -0.88 0.06 -18.76
CA SER A 35 -1.84 -1.05 -18.91
C SER A 35 -1.74 -2.10 -17.80
N ILE A 36 -0.61 -2.17 -17.08
CA ILE A 36 -0.39 -3.21 -16.05
C ILE A 36 -0.19 -2.65 -14.64
N GLN A 37 0.15 -1.38 -14.49
CA GLN A 37 0.54 -0.79 -13.18
C GLN A 37 -0.54 -0.84 -12.08
N TYR A 38 -1.80 -1.08 -12.45
CA TYR A 38 -2.94 -1.21 -11.53
C TYR A 38 -3.54 -2.63 -11.47
N LEU A 39 -2.93 -3.60 -12.15
CA LEU A 39 -3.34 -4.99 -11.99
C LEU A 39 -2.95 -5.47 -10.58
N PRO A 40 -3.80 -6.28 -9.90
CA PRO A 40 -3.58 -6.69 -8.52
C PRO A 40 -2.21 -7.32 -8.24
N GLU A 41 -1.64 -8.03 -9.21
CA GLU A 41 -0.35 -8.73 -9.11
C GLU A 41 0.85 -7.77 -9.06
N TYR A 42 0.69 -6.53 -9.54
CA TYR A 42 1.73 -5.50 -9.55
C TYR A 42 1.51 -4.41 -8.49
N LEU A 43 0.45 -4.52 -7.68
CA LEU A 43 0.17 -3.61 -6.58
C LEU A 43 0.81 -4.12 -5.29
N TYR A 44 1.56 -3.25 -4.61
CA TYR A 44 1.89 -3.48 -3.22
C TYR A 44 0.74 -2.97 -2.35
N THR A 45 0.16 -3.86 -1.53
CA THR A 45 -1.01 -3.52 -0.69
C THR A 45 -0.79 -3.97 0.74
N TYR A 46 -1.19 -3.15 1.72
CA TYR A 46 -1.29 -3.55 3.12
C TYR A 46 -2.53 -2.97 3.79
N LEU A 47 -2.91 -3.57 4.92
CA LEU A 47 -4.11 -3.21 5.65
C LEU A 47 -3.75 -2.40 6.91
N ILE A 48 -4.51 -1.34 7.15
CA ILE A 48 -4.51 -0.62 8.43
C ILE A 48 -5.57 -1.28 9.32
N PRO A 49 -5.19 -1.83 10.48
CA PRO A 49 -6.13 -2.54 11.34
C PRO A 49 -7.18 -1.56 11.90
N GLY A 50 -8.40 -2.07 12.01
CA GLY A 50 -9.46 -1.40 12.73
C GLY A 50 -9.29 -1.45 14.26
N PRO A 51 -10.30 -1.05 15.03
CA PRO A 51 -11.69 -0.86 14.62
C PRO A 51 -12.05 0.57 14.19
N ARG A 52 -11.15 1.54 14.29
CA ARG A 52 -11.43 2.94 13.97
C ARG A 52 -10.47 3.44 12.90
N GLU A 53 -10.96 4.38 12.11
CA GLU A 53 -10.11 5.12 11.18
C GLU A 53 -9.13 5.98 12.01
N PRO A 54 -7.82 5.93 11.71
CA PRO A 54 -6.86 6.81 12.34
C PRO A 54 -7.16 8.26 11.97
N ASP A 55 -6.85 9.19 12.87
CA ASP A 55 -6.85 10.60 12.51
C ASP A 55 -5.66 10.95 11.58
N TYR A 56 -5.57 12.22 11.18
CA TYR A 56 -4.54 12.68 10.25
C TYR A 56 -3.12 12.49 10.79
N ASP A 57 -2.90 12.71 12.10
CA ASP A 57 -1.59 12.58 12.74
C ASP A 57 -1.24 11.11 12.99
N GLU A 58 -2.23 10.26 13.24
CA GLU A 58 -2.09 8.82 13.38
C GLU A 58 -1.78 8.13 12.03
N LEU A 59 -2.32 8.63 10.91
CA LEU A 59 -2.13 8.04 9.59
C LEU A 59 -0.65 7.96 9.18
N ASP A 60 0.14 8.98 9.54
CA ASP A 60 1.58 9.02 9.28
C ASP A 60 2.33 7.83 9.90
N HIS A 61 1.88 7.33 11.06
CA HIS A 61 2.48 6.17 11.71
C HIS A 61 2.31 4.90 10.89
N TYR A 62 1.23 4.80 10.12
CA TYR A 62 0.96 3.68 9.24
C TYR A 62 1.68 3.81 7.89
N LEU A 63 1.79 5.03 7.35
CA LEU A 63 2.42 5.27 6.04
C LEU A 63 3.96 5.26 6.11
N ARG A 64 4.54 5.73 7.23
CA ARG A 64 5.98 5.90 7.39
C ARG A 64 6.80 4.65 7.05
N PRO A 65 6.47 3.44 7.53
CA PRO A 65 7.27 2.25 7.22
C PRO A 65 7.35 1.96 5.72
N VAL A 66 6.28 2.24 4.96
CA VAL A 66 6.25 2.03 3.50
C VAL A 66 7.05 3.11 2.78
N LEU A 67 6.89 4.37 3.20
CA LEU A 67 7.65 5.48 2.63
C LEU A 67 9.15 5.32 2.87
N GLU A 68 9.57 4.88 4.06
CA GLU A 68 10.97 4.59 4.39
C GLU A 68 11.56 3.51 3.47
N LYS A 69 10.79 2.48 3.13
CA LYS A 69 11.22 1.46 2.15
C LYS A 69 11.36 2.01 0.74
N PHE A 70 10.51 2.94 0.33
CA PHE A 70 10.68 3.63 -0.95
C PHE A 70 11.91 4.53 -0.95
N VAL A 71 12.20 5.23 0.15
CA VAL A 71 13.40 6.05 0.29
C VAL A 71 14.66 5.18 0.24
N GLU A 72 14.69 4.06 0.96
CA GLU A 72 15.79 3.08 0.95
C GLU A 72 16.03 2.53 -0.46
N ALA A 73 14.95 2.16 -1.17
CA ALA A 73 15.04 1.68 -2.55
C ALA A 73 15.49 2.76 -3.55
N TRP A 74 15.18 4.03 -3.28
CA TRP A 74 15.54 5.16 -4.15
C TRP A 74 16.96 5.68 -3.89
N ARG A 75 17.45 5.69 -2.65
CA ARG A 75 18.75 6.25 -2.25
C ARG A 75 19.49 5.27 -1.33
N PRO A 76 20.62 4.67 -1.77
CA PRO A 76 21.40 4.94 -2.98
C PRO A 76 20.83 4.34 -4.28
N GLY A 77 19.73 3.60 -4.21
CA GLY A 77 19.20 2.76 -5.29
C GLY A 77 19.17 1.30 -4.88
N MET A 78 18.28 0.51 -5.48
CA MET A 78 18.13 -0.90 -5.13
C MET A 78 19.08 -1.79 -5.94
N ARG A 79 19.85 -2.65 -5.25
CA ARG A 79 20.66 -3.70 -5.89
C ARG A 79 20.02 -5.06 -5.67
N VAL A 80 19.45 -5.62 -6.73
CA VAL A 80 18.89 -6.98 -6.74
C VAL A 80 19.93 -7.96 -7.26
N SER A 81 20.04 -9.14 -6.63
CA SER A 81 20.98 -10.19 -7.06
C SER A 81 20.53 -10.88 -8.34
N ARG A 82 19.22 -10.91 -8.59
CA ARG A 82 18.58 -11.47 -9.79
C ARG A 82 17.30 -10.69 -10.11
N THR A 83 16.97 -10.62 -11.39
CA THR A 83 15.69 -10.12 -11.92
C THR A 83 14.97 -11.26 -12.62
N ALA A 84 13.68 -11.10 -12.95
CA ALA A 84 12.89 -12.15 -13.60
C ALA A 84 13.55 -12.73 -14.88
N ASN A 85 14.35 -11.94 -15.59
CA ASN A 85 15.05 -12.35 -16.82
C ASN A 85 16.51 -12.79 -16.60
N SER A 86 16.97 -13.06 -15.36
CA SER A 86 18.35 -13.53 -15.16
C SER A 86 18.53 -14.95 -15.69
N GLU A 87 19.62 -15.23 -16.41
CA GLU A 87 19.94 -16.50 -17.11
C GLU A 87 19.92 -17.76 -16.22
N SER A 88 19.80 -17.63 -14.90
CA SER A 88 19.76 -18.74 -13.93
C SER A 88 18.32 -19.18 -13.56
N GLY A 89 17.34 -18.89 -14.42
CA GLY A 89 15.93 -19.28 -14.27
C GLY A 89 15.67 -20.73 -14.68
#